data_AF-A0A852WYW8-F1
#
_entry.id   AF-A0A852WYW8-F1
#
_cell.length_a   1.000
_cell.length_b   1.000
_cell.length_c   1.000
_cell.angle_alpha   90.00
_cell.angle_beta   90.00
_cell.angle_gamma   90.00
#
_symmetry.space_group_name_H-M   'P 1'
#
loop_
_entity.id
_entity.type
_entity.pdbx_description
1 polymer ?
#
loop_
_entity_poly.entity_id
_entity_poly.type
_entity_poly.pdbx_seq_one_letter_code
_entity_poly.pdbx_strand_id
1 'polypeptide(L)'
;MTRSPDEYIVARRTLLDALDVLSEHTEAMVLVGAQAVYQRTGDVPGTGIPMTTDSDLAIDADLLADAPEMSGLLTDAGFSAASQPGHWISSHGIGLDLMGVPHQVPRVLVDLRASRGTTDRLPGSPPVWNRRWSTVPT
;
A
#
# COMPACT_ATOMS: atom_id res chain seq x y z
N MET A 1 -20.96 -8.77 15.89
CA MET A 1 -20.16 -7.56 16.20
C MET A 1 -20.55 -6.51 15.18
N THR A 2 -21.31 -5.49 15.59
CA THR A 2 -21.67 -4.38 14.70
C THR A 2 -20.48 -3.43 14.68
N ARG A 3 -19.72 -3.42 13.59
CA ARG A 3 -18.60 -2.49 13.38
C ARG A 3 -19.13 -1.05 13.39
N SER A 4 -18.55 -0.16 14.20
CA SER A 4 -19.09 1.19 14.37
C SER A 4 -18.78 2.05 13.13
N PRO A 5 -19.62 3.02 12.74
CA PRO A 5 -19.31 3.98 11.68
C PRO A 5 -17.98 4.73 11.88
N ASP A 6 -17.42 4.74 13.10
CA ASP A 6 -16.13 5.35 13.36
C ASP A 6 -14.98 4.54 12.78
N GLU A 7 -15.10 3.21 12.69
CA GLU A 7 -14.02 2.33 12.28
C GLU A 7 -13.56 2.58 10.84
N TYR A 8 -14.50 2.82 9.90
CA TYR A 8 -14.11 3.14 8.51
C TYR A 8 -13.44 4.51 8.40
N ILE A 9 -13.84 5.48 9.25
CA ILE A 9 -13.22 6.80 9.29
C ILE A 9 -11.77 6.66 9.76
N VAL A 10 -11.54 5.85 10.79
CA VAL A 10 -10.18 5.57 11.30
C VAL A 10 -9.37 4.79 10.27
N ALA A 11 -9.97 3.83 9.56
CA ALA A 11 -9.29 3.12 8.46
C ALA A 11 -8.90 4.07 7.33
N ARG A 12 -9.78 4.98 6.92
CA ARG A 12 -9.44 5.99 5.91
C ARG A 12 -8.35 6.96 6.39
N ARG A 13 -8.38 7.36 7.66
CA ARG A 13 -7.31 8.16 8.27
C ARG A 13 -5.98 7.40 8.25
N THR A 14 -5.99 6.14 8.67
CA THR A 14 -4.81 5.26 8.67
C THR A 14 -4.16 5.18 7.28
N LEU A 15 -4.96 5.01 6.22
CA LEU A 15 -4.47 5.04 4.84
C LEU A 15 -3.82 6.39 4.49
N LEU A 16 -4.48 7.50 4.82
CA LEU A 16 -3.99 8.84 4.48
C LEU A 16 -2.71 9.19 5.27
N ASP A 17 -2.67 8.88 6.56
CA ASP A 17 -1.49 9.06 7.40
C ASP A 17 -0.29 8.27 6.84
N ALA A 18 -0.54 7.03 6.39
CA ALA A 18 0.50 6.21 5.76
C ALA A 18 0.99 6.82 4.43
N LEU A 19 0.10 7.33 3.58
CA LEU A 19 0.48 7.97 2.32
C LEU A 19 1.26 9.28 2.54
N ASP A 20 0.89 10.08 3.55
CA ASP A 20 1.61 11.30 3.89
C ASP A 20 3.04 10.99 4.37
N VAL A 21 3.17 9.98 5.24
CA VAL A 21 4.46 9.51 5.76
C VAL A 21 5.33 8.91 4.66
N LEU A 22 4.74 8.16 3.74
CA LEU A 22 5.41 7.52 2.61
C LEU A 22 5.44 8.40 1.35
N SER A 23 5.31 9.73 1.51
CA SER A 23 5.20 10.67 0.40
C SER A 23 6.31 10.54 -0.64
N GLU A 24 7.56 10.33 -0.21
CA GLU A 24 8.74 10.07 -1.07
C GLU A 24 8.66 8.76 -1.88
N HIS A 25 7.74 7.87 -1.54
CA HIS A 25 7.51 6.59 -2.22
C HIS A 25 6.16 6.53 -2.95
N THR A 26 5.38 7.62 -3.00
CA THR A 26 3.99 7.60 -3.50
C THR A 26 3.87 7.08 -4.93
N GLU A 27 4.87 7.34 -5.78
CA GLU A 27 4.87 6.83 -7.17
C GLU A 27 4.92 5.29 -7.24
N ALA A 28 5.44 4.64 -6.21
CA ALA A 28 5.46 3.19 -6.07
C ALA A 28 4.20 2.60 -5.44
N MET A 29 3.28 3.44 -4.95
CA MET A 29 2.12 3.00 -4.18
C MET A 29 0.88 2.89 -5.04
N VAL A 30 0.19 1.76 -4.95
CA VAL A 30 -1.10 1.52 -5.60
C VAL A 30 -2.14 1.22 -4.53
N LEU A 31 -3.19 2.04 -4.49
CA LEU A 31 -4.34 1.76 -3.62
C LEU A 31 -5.05 0.48 -4.09
N VAL A 32 -5.19 -0.48 -3.18
CA VAL A 32 -5.90 -1.75 -3.42
C VAL A 32 -6.97 -1.97 -2.34
N GLY A 33 -7.56 -3.17 -2.29
CA GLY A 33 -8.56 -3.52 -1.30
C GLY A 33 -9.90 -2.79 -1.46
N ALA A 34 -10.70 -2.78 -0.39
CA ALA A 34 -12.05 -2.24 -0.42
C ALA A 34 -12.07 -0.73 -0.69
N GLN A 35 -11.10 0.03 -0.14
CA GLN A 35 -10.99 1.47 -0.36
C GLN A 35 -10.76 1.83 -1.84
N ALA A 36 -9.98 1.03 -2.58
CA ALA A 36 -9.79 1.20 -4.03
C ALA A 36 -11.12 1.04 -4.79
N VAL A 37 -11.91 0.02 -4.44
CA VAL A 37 -13.21 -0.24 -5.07
C VAL A 37 -14.13 0.95 -4.85
N TYR A 38 -14.28 1.41 -3.60
CA TYR A 38 -15.13 2.54 -3.29
C TYR A 38 -14.69 3.84 -3.97
N GLN A 39 -13.38 4.11 -4.03
CA GLN A 39 -12.85 5.26 -4.76
C GLN A 39 -13.16 5.15 -6.26
N ARG A 40 -13.06 3.95 -6.84
CA ARG A 40 -13.28 3.71 -8.27
C ARG A 40 -14.73 3.77 -8.69
N THR A 41 -15.65 3.28 -7.85
CA THR A 41 -17.09 3.24 -8.15
C THR A 41 -17.78 4.56 -7.84
N GLY A 42 -17.23 5.38 -6.95
CA GLY A 42 -17.87 6.61 -6.47
C GLY A 42 -19.19 6.31 -5.74
N ASP A 43 -20.06 7.32 -5.65
CA ASP A 43 -21.41 7.17 -5.10
C ASP A 43 -22.31 6.47 -6.12
N VAL A 44 -22.50 5.16 -5.93
CA VAL A 44 -23.47 4.38 -6.69
C VAL A 44 -24.79 4.37 -5.93
N PRO A 45 -25.91 4.85 -6.51
CA PRO A 45 -27.20 4.81 -5.84
C PRO A 45 -27.56 3.39 -5.39
N GLY A 46 -27.85 3.22 -4.09
CA GLY A 46 -28.24 1.93 -3.51
C GLY A 46 -27.08 1.07 -3.00
N THR A 47 -25.82 1.47 -3.17
CA THR A 47 -24.72 0.87 -2.40
C THR A 47 -24.74 1.46 -0.98
N GLY A 48 -24.73 0.60 0.04
CA GLY A 48 -24.62 1.03 1.44
C GLY A 48 -23.35 1.86 1.70
N ILE A 49 -23.28 2.49 2.88
CA ILE A 49 -22.11 3.29 3.29
C ILE A 49 -20.84 2.42 3.13
N PRO A 50 -19.82 2.90 2.40
CA PRO A 50 -18.53 2.24 2.31
C PRO A 50 -17.99 1.87 3.69
N MET A 51 -17.81 0.57 3.95
CA MET A 51 -17.31 0.10 5.24
C MET A 51 -16.05 -0.75 5.00
N THR A 52 -14.93 -0.28 5.51
CA THR A 52 -13.62 -0.97 5.52
C THR A 52 -13.06 -0.87 6.93
N THR A 53 -12.18 -1.80 7.30
CA THR A 53 -11.60 -1.87 8.65
C THR A 53 -10.08 -1.88 8.64
N ASP A 54 -9.52 -1.63 7.47
CA ASP A 54 -8.13 -1.84 7.10
C ASP A 54 -7.75 -0.88 5.98
N SER A 55 -6.44 -0.77 5.76
CA SER A 55 -5.84 0.01 4.68
C SER A 55 -4.92 -0.89 3.90
N ASP A 56 -5.10 -1.00 2.59
CA ASP A 56 -4.30 -1.87 1.74
C ASP A 56 -3.56 -1.06 0.67
N LEU A 57 -2.25 -1.22 0.59
CA LEU A 57 -1.40 -0.67 -0.45
C LEU A 57 -0.59 -1.79 -1.10
N ALA A 58 -0.58 -1.82 -2.43
CA ALA A 58 0.39 -2.59 -3.18
C ALA A 58 1.60 -1.72 -3.52
N ILE A 59 2.79 -2.33 -3.51
CA ILE A 59 4.06 -1.65 -3.78
C ILE A 59 4.63 -2.18 -5.09
N ASP A 60 4.91 -1.27 -6.03
CA ASP A 60 5.77 -1.53 -7.18
C ASP A 60 7.23 -1.28 -6.79
N ALA A 61 7.98 -2.36 -6.55
CA ALA A 61 9.36 -2.24 -6.06
C ALA A 61 10.31 -1.63 -7.11
N ASP A 62 9.95 -1.62 -8.39
CA ASP A 62 10.78 -1.01 -9.44
C ASP A 62 10.75 0.53 -9.39
N LEU A 63 9.72 1.10 -8.76
CA LEU A 63 9.53 2.54 -8.57
C LEU A 63 9.91 2.99 -7.15
N LEU A 64 10.27 2.05 -6.27
CA LEU A 64 10.56 2.36 -4.88
C LEU A 64 11.88 3.11 -4.75
N ALA A 65 11.83 4.33 -4.21
CA ALA A 65 13.02 5.09 -3.89
C ALA A 65 13.96 4.33 -2.93
N ASP A 66 15.27 4.49 -3.13
CA ASP A 66 16.31 3.84 -2.32
C ASP A 66 16.35 4.36 -0.87
N ALA A 67 15.93 5.60 -0.68
CA ALA A 67 15.82 6.29 0.59
C ALA A 67 14.69 7.34 0.51
N PRO A 68 14.05 7.69 1.63
CA PRO A 68 14.20 7.14 2.99
C PRO A 68 13.75 5.68 3.13
N GLU A 69 14.04 5.05 4.27
CA GLU A 69 13.65 3.66 4.55
C GLU A 69 12.21 3.62 5.09
N MET A 70 11.32 2.87 4.44
CA MET A 70 9.89 2.89 4.74
C MET A 70 9.55 2.44 6.15
N SER A 71 10.21 1.41 6.68
CA SER A 71 9.91 0.87 8.01
C SER A 71 10.25 1.90 9.10
N GLY A 72 11.37 2.61 8.93
CA GLY A 72 11.78 3.73 9.76
C GLY A 72 10.76 4.86 9.71
N LEU A 73 10.35 5.28 8.51
CA LEU A 73 9.31 6.31 8.36
C LEU A 73 8.00 5.94 9.07
N LEU A 74 7.53 4.70 8.89
CA LEU A 74 6.31 4.21 9.54
C LEU A 74 6.45 4.13 11.06
N THR A 75 7.60 3.65 11.55
CA THR A 75 7.89 3.57 12.98
C THR A 75 7.93 4.97 13.61
N ASP A 76 8.59 5.93 12.97
CA ASP A 76 8.67 7.32 13.42
C ASP A 76 7.29 7.99 13.43
N ALA A 77 6.39 7.57 12.52
CA ALA A 77 4.99 8.00 12.49
C ALA A 77 4.08 7.25 13.50
N GLY A 78 4.62 6.34 14.30
CA GLY A 78 3.88 5.63 15.34
C GLY A 78 3.11 4.40 14.86
N PHE A 79 3.45 3.89 13.67
CA PHE A 79 3.02 2.55 13.26
C PHE A 79 3.91 1.50 13.92
N SER A 80 3.34 0.34 14.22
CA SER A 80 4.06 -0.79 14.77
C SER A 80 4.01 -1.97 13.81
N ALA A 81 5.15 -2.58 13.55
CA ALA A 81 5.22 -3.79 12.73
C ALA A 81 4.52 -4.95 13.45
N ALA A 82 3.66 -5.66 12.73
CA ALA A 82 3.04 -6.87 13.24
C ALA A 82 3.89 -8.11 12.93
N SER A 83 3.41 -9.29 13.31
CA SER A 83 4.14 -10.55 13.11
C SER A 83 4.26 -10.96 11.65
N GLN A 84 3.38 -10.47 10.77
CA GLN A 84 3.39 -10.75 9.35
C GLN A 84 4.16 -9.64 8.60
N PRO A 85 5.14 -10.00 7.75
CA PRO A 85 5.83 -9.01 6.92
C PRO A 85 4.85 -8.20 6.09
N GLY A 86 5.03 -6.88 6.06
CA GLY A 86 4.14 -5.96 5.37
C GLY A 86 2.88 -5.57 6.16
N HIS A 87 2.58 -6.22 7.28
CA HIS A 87 1.46 -5.84 8.14
C HIS A 87 1.92 -4.87 9.23
N TRP A 88 1.24 -3.73 9.32
CA TRP A 88 1.51 -2.65 10.25
C TRP A 88 0.24 -2.26 11.00
N ILE A 89 0.37 -1.81 12.23
CA ILE A 89 -0.75 -1.34 13.04
C ILE A 89 -0.53 0.13 13.38
N SER A 90 -1.50 0.97 13.03
CA SER A 90 -1.50 2.39 13.40
C SER A 90 -1.63 2.58 14.91
N SER A 91 -1.32 3.79 15.39
CA SER A 91 -1.56 4.20 16.79
C SER A 91 -3.04 4.09 17.21
N HIS A 92 -3.96 4.00 16.24
CA HIS A 92 -5.39 3.82 16.45
C HIS A 92 -5.84 2.35 16.41
N GLY A 93 -4.92 1.39 16.24
CA GLY A 93 -5.22 -0.04 16.24
C GLY A 93 -5.80 -0.57 14.94
N ILE A 94 -5.76 0.21 13.85
CA ILE A 94 -6.17 -0.23 12.51
C ILE A 94 -4.98 -0.74 11.71
N GLY A 95 -5.19 -1.84 11.00
CA GLY A 95 -4.20 -2.47 10.13
C GLY A 95 -3.93 -1.69 8.85
N LEU A 96 -2.66 -1.65 8.48
CA LEU A 96 -2.13 -1.23 7.20
C LEU A 96 -1.36 -2.42 6.60
N ASP A 97 -1.79 -2.89 5.44
CA ASP A 97 -1.16 -3.96 4.70
C ASP A 97 -0.38 -3.41 3.50
N LEU A 98 0.93 -3.59 3.53
CA LEU A 98 1.86 -3.28 2.45
C LEU A 98 2.23 -4.55 1.69
N MET A 99 1.71 -4.70 0.48
CA MET A 99 1.87 -5.90 -0.34
C MET A 99 2.85 -5.67 -1.48
N GLY A 100 4.02 -6.32 -1.42
CA GLY A 100 4.97 -6.36 -2.54
C GLY A 100 4.67 -7.53 -3.50
N VAL A 101 4.98 -7.37 -4.78
CA VAL A 101 4.83 -8.47 -5.75
C VAL A 101 5.94 -9.53 -5.52
N PRO A 102 5.60 -10.82 -5.29
CA PRO A 102 6.57 -11.86 -4.91
C PRO A 102 7.77 -12.08 -5.84
N HIS A 103 7.68 -11.68 -7.11
CA HIS A 103 8.81 -11.77 -8.04
C HIS A 103 9.69 -10.51 -8.07
N GLN A 104 9.17 -9.39 -7.56
CA GLN A 104 9.92 -8.13 -7.38
C GLN A 104 10.55 -8.07 -5.99
N VAL A 105 9.99 -8.80 -5.01
CA VAL A 105 10.63 -9.00 -3.70
C VAL A 105 11.47 -10.29 -3.74
N PRO A 106 12.81 -10.24 -3.82
CA PRO A 106 13.61 -11.43 -3.57
C PRO A 106 13.17 -12.06 -2.24
N ARG A 107 13.05 -13.40 -2.19
CA ARG A 107 12.55 -14.21 -1.05
C ARG A 107 13.32 -14.04 0.29
N VAL A 108 14.19 -13.05 0.36
CA VAL A 108 14.91 -12.55 1.54
C VAL A 108 14.68 -11.03 1.62
N LEU A 109 13.43 -10.61 1.72
CA LEU A 109 13.04 -9.24 2.09
C LEU A 109 12.12 -9.33 3.30
N VAL A 110 12.72 -9.73 4.42
CA VAL A 110 12.19 -9.48 5.77
C VAL A 110 12.90 -8.27 6.40
N ASP A 111 13.74 -7.56 5.65
CA ASP A 111 14.26 -6.24 5.99
C ASP A 111 14.25 -5.40 4.71
N LEU A 112 13.36 -4.41 4.61
CA LEU A 112 13.29 -3.52 3.45
C LEU A 112 14.54 -2.64 3.40
N ARG A 113 15.58 -3.20 2.76
CA ARG A 113 16.74 -2.55 2.15
C ARG A 113 17.77 -1.92 3.09
N ALA A 114 17.98 -2.49 4.26
CA ALA A 114 19.30 -2.39 4.89
C ALA A 114 20.29 -3.28 4.12
N SER A 115 21.33 -2.68 3.54
CA SER A 115 22.49 -3.31 2.88
C SER A 115 22.36 -3.69 1.39
N ARG A 116 22.81 -2.77 0.53
CA ARG A 116 23.66 -3.11 -0.62
C ARG A 116 24.51 -1.90 -1.03
N GLY A 117 25.70 -1.86 -0.46
CA GLY A 117 26.83 -1.27 -1.17
C GLY A 117 27.21 -2.16 -2.36
N THR A 118 27.73 -1.52 -3.41
CA THR A 118 28.54 -2.07 -4.51
C THR A 118 27.92 -3.11 -5.47
N THR A 119 27.49 -2.59 -6.63
CA THR A 119 27.59 -3.11 -8.02
C THR A 119 27.18 -4.55 -8.36
N ASP A 120 26.14 -4.72 -9.19
CA ASP A 120 26.25 -5.28 -10.57
C ASP A 120 24.88 -5.19 -11.27
N ARG A 121 24.85 -4.72 -12.51
CA ARG A 121 23.63 -4.41 -13.29
C ARG A 121 23.47 -5.49 -14.36
N LEU A 122 22.54 -6.43 -14.18
CA LEU A 122 22.09 -7.31 -15.26
C LEU A 122 20.88 -6.71 -16.00
N PRO A 123 20.81 -6.79 -17.34
CA PRO A 123 19.74 -6.17 -18.11
C PRO A 123 18.52 -7.09 -18.20
N GLY A 124 17.34 -6.56 -17.87
CA GLY A 124 16.05 -7.22 -18.07
C GLY A 124 15.00 -6.20 -18.48
N SER A 125 14.31 -6.46 -19.59
CA SER A 125 13.27 -5.59 -20.16
C SER A 125 12.10 -5.36 -19.20
N PRO A 126 11.46 -4.17 -19.21
CA PRO A 126 10.34 -3.88 -18.33
C PRO A 126 9.09 -4.70 -18.70
N PRO A 127 8.25 -5.10 -17.73
CA PRO A 127 6.97 -5.73 -18.01
C PRO A 127 6.00 -4.76 -18.68
N VAL A 128 5.29 -5.25 -19.68
CA VAL A 128 4.33 -4.48 -20.48
C VAL A 128 2.99 -4.44 -19.76
N TRP A 129 2.77 -3.45 -18.89
CA TRP A 129 1.44 -3.15 -18.32
C TRP A 129 0.68 -2.07 -19.07
N ASN A 130 0.89 -1.97 -20.39
CA ASN A 130 0.04 -1.14 -21.24
C ASN A 130 -0.79 -2.03 -22.18
N ARG A 131 -1.94 -2.49 -21.68
CA ARG A 131 -3.04 -2.97 -22.54
C ARG A 131 -4.41 -2.63 -21.96
N ARG A 132 -4.89 -1.45 -22.37
CA ARG A 132 -6.25 -1.17 -22.86
C ARG A 132 -7.41 -1.30 -21.87
N TRP A 133 -7.71 -0.19 -21.19
CA TRP A 133 -9.10 0.17 -20.89
C TRP A 133 -9.55 1.20 -21.91
N SER A 134 -10.07 0.73 -23.04
CA SER A 134 -10.78 1.57 -24.00
C SER A 134 -11.99 0.81 -24.48
N THR A 135 -13.12 1.52 -24.48
CA THR A 135 -14.47 1.20 -24.99
C THR A 135 -15.40 0.41 -24.05
N VAL A 136 -16.25 1.15 -23.35
CA VAL A 136 -17.63 0.71 -23.04
C VAL A 136 -18.51 1.23 -24.19
N PRO A 137 -19.33 0.40 -24.86
CA PRO A 137 -20.29 0.91 -25.84
C PRO A 137 -21.48 1.56 -25.13
N THR A 138 -21.94 2.68 -25.68
CA THR A 138 -23.28 3.26 -25.47
C THR A 138 -24.39 2.34 -25.93
#